data_AF-A0A166BGE0-F1
#
_entry.id   AF-A0A166BGE0-F1
#
_cell.length_a   1.000
_cell.length_b   1.000
_cell.length_c   1.000
_cell.angle_alpha   90.00
_cell.angle_beta   90.00
_cell.angle_gamma   90.00
#
_symmetry.space_group_name_H-M   'P 1'
#
loop_
_entity.id
_entity.type
_entity.pdbx_description
1 polymer ?
#
loop_
_entity_poly.entity_id
_entity_poly.type
_entity_poly.pdbx_seq_one_letter_code
_entity_poly.pdbx_strand_id
1 'polypeptide(L)'
;MTRSCVVCGTPTKKTCIGCSRQAYCSRQCQSRDWICHILDCDAPGREITSADRLAAALVQGHPDSSESVAFNVDYGFMRVSKVTDVAILRRVYEDIFLHIGVKPNTVHKWQVRGRLHEELVVAYRKAGKDSGPNFLWLCQNPQVFDSEQKCVMTGGVRDFGDTVKLYLWSILGRPATDTVEDINKELLEWTDDKLLCYHAYLNMVTYSRGRSMGRSSWSAMNYPDVWLNLGFCVFPDEYAIPAQALYDALMARCTFEEFHEAYSSSSLLALMDRKGLTAARRKMPDDFEVVLSQSPDWIPPVWHLKAWVLCQEEFELPMPGVLLPYGFANCRDRSESKHLMSFYSKLFKEQLISPSRLHTAAENDGIFDYIIKTTKLKIAKTERHFLERVLSTHNRDIFPRNADNKTQLLCLTTLIIGIVYYHLSPAE
;
A
#
# COMPACT_ATOMS: atom_id res chain seq x y z
N MET A 1 -2.08 24.96 -27.57
CA MET A 1 -3.49 24.68 -27.20
C MET A 1 -3.79 25.36 -25.87
N THR A 2 -4.95 26.01 -25.74
CA THR A 2 -5.44 26.58 -24.46
C THR A 2 -5.94 25.46 -23.56
N ARG A 3 -5.52 25.43 -22.29
CA ARG A 3 -5.99 24.51 -21.24
C ARG A 3 -6.80 25.29 -20.20
N SER A 4 -7.54 24.60 -19.34
CA SER A 4 -8.26 25.23 -18.23
C SER A 4 -7.44 25.19 -16.96
N CYS A 5 -7.48 26.27 -16.15
CA CYS A 5 -6.81 26.28 -14.86
C CYS A 5 -7.42 25.23 -13.91
N VAL A 6 -6.58 24.39 -13.31
CA VAL A 6 -7.05 23.32 -12.40
C VAL A 6 -7.76 23.84 -11.14
N VAL A 7 -7.49 25.08 -10.72
CA VAL A 7 -8.06 25.67 -9.49
C VAL A 7 -9.35 26.45 -9.74
N CYS A 8 -9.43 27.23 -10.82
CA CYS A 8 -10.54 28.15 -11.05
C CYS A 8 -11.21 28.01 -12.42
N GLY A 9 -10.77 27.07 -13.26
CA GLY A 9 -11.34 26.80 -14.59
C GLY A 9 -11.01 27.83 -15.67
N THR A 10 -10.41 28.98 -15.34
CA THR A 10 -10.10 30.03 -16.31
C THR A 10 -9.17 29.51 -17.44
N PRO A 11 -9.49 29.75 -18.72
CA PRO A 11 -8.62 29.38 -19.83
C PRO A 11 -7.23 30.01 -19.72
N THR A 12 -6.18 29.21 -19.90
CA THR A 12 -4.78 29.62 -19.77
C THR A 12 -3.88 28.90 -20.77
N LYS A 13 -2.77 29.55 -21.12
CA LYS A 13 -1.65 28.93 -21.84
C LYS A 13 -0.47 28.60 -20.92
N LYS A 14 -0.52 29.05 -19.65
CA LYS A 14 0.54 28.86 -18.68
C LYS A 14 0.40 27.49 -18.02
N THR A 15 1.51 26.77 -17.96
CA THR A 15 1.61 25.47 -17.29
C THR A 15 2.62 25.51 -16.17
N CYS A 16 2.58 24.52 -15.27
CA CYS A 16 3.63 24.31 -14.29
C CYS A 16 4.98 24.19 -15.00
N ILE A 17 5.98 24.96 -14.54
CA ILE A 17 7.32 24.93 -15.14
C ILE A 17 7.98 23.56 -14.92
N GLY A 18 7.70 22.89 -13.79
CA GLY A 18 8.34 21.63 -13.43
C GLY A 18 7.85 20.41 -14.22
N CYS A 19 6.56 20.36 -14.58
CA CYS A 19 5.99 19.17 -15.25
C CYS A 19 5.31 19.47 -16.59
N SER A 20 4.97 20.74 -16.88
CA SER A 20 4.14 21.15 -18.02
C SER A 20 2.76 20.46 -18.15
N ARG A 21 2.38 19.57 -17.21
CA ARG A 21 1.10 18.86 -17.19
C ARG A 21 -0.02 19.74 -16.64
N GLN A 22 0.17 20.30 -15.44
CA GLN A 22 -0.83 21.14 -14.81
C GLN A 22 -0.88 22.56 -15.37
N ALA A 23 -2.08 23.11 -15.49
CA ALA A 23 -2.33 24.43 -16.05
C ALA A 23 -2.85 25.40 -14.98
N TYR A 24 -2.27 26.60 -14.92
CA TYR A 24 -2.63 27.63 -13.95
C TYR A 24 -2.84 28.97 -14.65
N CYS A 25 -3.87 29.74 -14.26
CA CYS A 25 -4.07 31.09 -14.81
C CYS A 25 -3.10 32.11 -14.16
N SER A 26 -2.69 31.86 -12.92
CA SER A 26 -1.87 32.74 -12.10
C SER A 26 -0.97 31.98 -11.12
N ARG A 27 0.06 32.67 -10.60
CA ARG A 27 0.90 32.15 -9.51
C ARG A 27 0.10 31.85 -8.24
N GLN A 28 -0.98 32.59 -8.00
CA GLN A 28 -1.85 32.38 -6.85
C GLN A 28 -2.59 31.04 -6.95
N CYS A 29 -3.15 30.72 -8.12
CA CYS A 29 -3.77 29.41 -8.35
C CYS A 29 -2.74 28.29 -8.24
N GLN A 30 -1.55 28.46 -8.82
CA GLN A 30 -0.47 27.50 -8.66
C GLN A 30 -0.13 27.28 -7.18
N SER A 31 0.02 28.36 -6.40
CA SER A 31 0.36 28.26 -4.97
C SER A 31 -0.72 27.58 -4.14
N ARG A 32 -2.00 27.71 -4.50
CA ARG A 32 -3.12 27.04 -3.81
C ARG A 32 -3.11 25.54 -4.05
N ASP A 33 -2.85 25.13 -5.29
CA ASP A 33 -2.79 23.72 -5.68
C ASP A 33 -1.47 23.04 -5.31
N TRP A 34 -0.43 23.83 -5.05
CA TRP A 34 0.94 23.32 -4.86
C TRP A 34 1.06 22.30 -3.72
N ILE A 35 0.23 22.41 -2.67
CA ILE A 35 0.21 21.45 -1.56
C ILE A 35 -0.04 20.03 -2.06
N CYS A 36 -0.95 19.85 -3.03
CA CYS A 36 -1.24 18.54 -3.62
C CYS A 36 -0.33 18.26 -4.82
N HIS A 37 -0.18 19.24 -5.73
CA HIS A 37 0.52 19.02 -6.99
C HIS A 37 2.00 18.66 -6.83
N ILE A 38 2.66 19.10 -5.75
CA ILE A 38 4.09 18.83 -5.54
C ILE A 38 4.42 17.32 -5.56
N LEU A 39 3.49 16.46 -5.12
CA LEU A 39 3.68 15.01 -5.09
C LEU A 39 3.77 14.40 -6.50
N ASP A 40 3.06 14.99 -7.46
CA ASP A 40 2.97 14.54 -8.85
C ASP A 40 3.73 15.45 -9.83
N CYS A 41 4.62 16.31 -9.31
CA CYS A 41 5.42 17.19 -10.15
C CYS A 41 6.70 16.48 -10.60
N ASP A 42 7.03 16.53 -11.89
CA ASP A 42 8.24 15.89 -12.43
C ASP A 42 9.53 16.57 -11.94
N ALA A 43 9.48 17.89 -11.78
CA ALA A 43 10.58 18.69 -11.24
C ALA A 43 10.05 19.68 -10.18
N PRO A 44 9.80 19.22 -8.94
CA PRO A 44 9.26 20.04 -7.86
C PRO A 44 10.25 21.10 -7.32
N GLY A 45 11.51 21.05 -7.75
CA GLY A 45 12.56 22.01 -7.37
C GLY A 45 13.11 21.80 -5.95
N ARG A 46 12.65 20.78 -5.23
CA ARG A 46 13.16 20.32 -3.94
C ARG A 46 12.71 18.90 -3.66
N GLU A 47 13.32 18.27 -2.67
CA GLU A 47 12.87 16.99 -2.14
C GLU A 47 11.43 17.08 -1.58
N ILE A 48 10.67 16.01 -1.82
CA ILE A 48 9.33 15.80 -1.28
C ILE A 48 9.48 15.13 0.09
N THR A 49 8.96 15.78 1.12
CA THR A 49 9.16 15.39 2.52
C THR A 49 7.91 14.76 3.11
N SER A 50 8.03 14.14 4.29
CA SER A 50 6.89 13.63 5.05
C SER A 50 5.86 14.73 5.39
N ALA A 51 6.26 15.99 5.54
CA ALA A 51 5.33 17.10 5.75
C ALA A 51 4.49 17.41 4.50
N ASP A 52 5.06 17.24 3.30
CA ASP A 52 4.34 17.48 2.04
C ASP A 52 3.20 16.48 1.88
N ARG A 53 3.51 15.21 2.17
CA ARG A 53 2.54 14.11 2.16
C ARG A 53 1.42 14.34 3.16
N LEU A 54 1.77 14.71 4.41
CA LEU A 54 0.78 15.05 5.44
C LEU A 54 -0.12 16.21 4.99
N ALA A 55 0.44 17.29 4.48
CA ALA A 55 -0.34 18.45 4.04
C ALA A 55 -1.28 18.11 2.87
N ALA A 56 -0.82 17.31 1.89
CA ALA A 56 -1.66 16.84 0.79
C ALA A 56 -2.81 15.94 1.28
N ALA A 57 -2.53 14.99 2.17
CA ALA A 57 -3.53 14.08 2.72
C ALA A 57 -4.63 14.83 3.50
N LEU A 58 -4.27 15.89 4.24
CA LEU A 58 -5.20 16.80 4.89
C LEU A 58 -6.10 17.54 3.90
N VAL A 59 -5.56 18.06 2.79
CA VAL A 59 -6.35 18.75 1.76
C VAL A 59 -7.32 17.80 1.05
N GLN A 60 -6.88 16.56 0.80
CA GLN A 60 -7.67 15.56 0.09
C GLN A 60 -8.74 14.90 0.97
N GLY A 61 -8.75 15.17 2.28
CA GLY A 61 -9.71 14.57 3.21
C GLY A 61 -9.40 13.11 3.57
N HIS A 62 -8.19 12.62 3.24
CA HIS A 62 -7.74 11.27 3.53
C HIS A 62 -6.44 11.19 4.38
N PRO A 63 -6.33 11.85 5.55
CA PRO A 63 -5.14 11.73 6.41
C PRO A 63 -4.96 10.36 7.06
N ASP A 64 -6.04 9.55 7.09
CA ASP A 64 -6.01 8.17 7.57
C ASP A 64 -5.67 7.18 6.45
N SER A 65 -5.43 7.64 5.21
CA SER A 65 -4.89 6.74 4.19
C SER A 65 -3.52 6.28 4.66
N SER A 66 -3.34 4.96 4.66
CA SER A 66 -2.10 4.23 4.96
C SER A 66 -0.91 4.62 4.09
N GLU A 67 -1.02 5.66 3.26
CA GLU A 67 -0.10 5.92 2.17
C GLU A 67 1.29 6.39 2.62
N SER A 68 1.56 6.71 3.90
CA SER A 68 2.96 6.83 4.34
C SER A 68 3.17 6.71 5.86
N VAL A 69 3.75 5.59 6.30
CA VAL A 69 4.23 5.35 7.68
C VAL A 69 5.12 6.50 8.20
N ALA A 70 5.90 7.13 7.31
CA ALA A 70 6.87 8.15 7.65
C ALA A 70 6.26 9.38 8.33
N PHE A 71 5.15 9.95 7.80
CA PHE A 71 4.57 11.14 8.43
C PHE A 71 3.82 10.82 9.73
N ASN A 72 3.26 9.61 9.85
CA ASN A 72 2.60 9.19 11.09
C ASN A 72 3.59 9.13 12.27
N VAL A 73 4.83 8.75 12.00
CA VAL A 73 5.93 8.77 12.98
C VAL A 73 6.46 10.19 13.19
N ASP A 74 6.81 10.89 12.11
CA ASP A 74 7.49 12.19 12.18
C ASP A 74 6.68 13.28 12.88
N TYR A 75 5.36 13.23 12.77
CA TYR A 75 4.44 14.28 13.22
C TYR A 75 3.56 13.87 14.41
N GLY A 76 3.89 12.75 15.05
CA GLY A 76 3.34 12.40 16.36
C GLY A 76 2.03 11.61 16.35
N PHE A 77 1.45 11.29 15.19
CA PHE A 77 0.21 10.50 15.10
C PHE A 77 0.35 9.12 15.76
N MET A 78 1.52 8.48 15.66
CA MET A 78 1.80 7.20 16.32
C MET A 78 1.97 7.29 17.84
N ARG A 79 2.19 8.50 18.38
CA ARG A 79 2.40 8.73 19.82
C ARG A 79 1.11 9.06 20.56
N VAL A 80 0.00 9.24 19.83
CA VAL A 80 -1.31 9.53 20.40
C VAL A 80 -2.11 8.25 20.59
N SER A 81 -2.54 7.98 21.82
CA SER A 81 -3.22 6.72 22.17
C SER A 81 -4.73 6.77 22.00
N LYS A 82 -5.35 7.96 22.14
CA LYS A 82 -6.81 8.14 22.12
C LYS A 82 -7.27 8.65 20.75
N VAL A 83 -8.35 8.06 20.22
CA VAL A 83 -8.96 8.47 18.93
C VAL A 83 -9.34 9.95 18.91
N THR A 84 -9.85 10.46 20.02
CA THR A 84 -10.20 11.89 20.16
C THR A 84 -9.00 12.81 20.00
N ASP A 85 -7.85 12.38 20.50
CA ASP A 85 -6.60 13.16 20.43
C ASP A 85 -6.00 13.11 19.02
N VAL A 86 -6.16 12.00 18.28
CA VAL A 86 -5.77 11.90 16.85
C VAL A 86 -6.55 12.92 16.01
N ALA A 87 -7.86 13.03 16.26
CA ALA A 87 -8.70 14.00 15.58
C ALA A 87 -8.30 15.45 15.91
N ILE A 88 -7.88 15.74 17.15
CA ILE A 88 -7.38 17.07 17.52
C ILE A 88 -6.01 17.34 16.88
N LEU A 89 -5.08 16.38 16.89
CA LEU A 89 -3.78 16.50 16.25
C LEU A 89 -3.91 16.76 14.74
N ARG A 90 -4.85 16.08 14.08
CA ARG A 90 -5.20 16.37 12.68
C ARG A 90 -5.59 17.84 12.51
N ARG A 91 -6.52 18.34 13.33
CA ARG A 91 -6.97 19.74 13.28
C ARG A 91 -5.86 20.74 13.58
N VAL A 92 -4.89 20.37 14.42
CA VAL A 92 -3.68 21.18 14.65
C VAL A 92 -2.90 21.35 13.35
N TYR A 93 -2.65 20.28 12.60
CA TYR A 93 -1.95 20.38 11.32
C TYR A 93 -2.79 21.05 10.22
N GLU A 94 -4.11 20.87 10.20
CA GLU A 94 -5.02 21.61 9.31
C GLU A 94 -4.91 23.13 9.57
N ASP A 95 -4.95 23.54 10.84
CA ASP A 95 -4.74 24.93 11.23
C ASP A 95 -3.41 25.46 10.72
N ILE A 96 -2.32 24.72 10.90
CA ILE A 96 -0.97 25.13 10.51
C ILE A 96 -0.83 25.29 8.99
N PHE A 97 -1.25 24.29 8.21
CA PHE A 97 -1.06 24.29 6.77
C PHE A 97 -2.10 25.12 6.02
N LEU A 98 -3.37 25.03 6.41
CA LEU A 98 -4.49 25.55 5.63
C LEU A 98 -4.97 26.91 6.10
N HIS A 99 -4.88 27.18 7.41
CA HIS A 99 -5.42 28.42 7.99
C HIS A 99 -4.35 29.44 8.38
N ILE A 100 -3.25 29.00 8.95
CA ILE A 100 -2.09 29.84 9.29
C ILE A 100 -1.17 30.00 8.08
N GLY A 101 -1.15 29.00 7.18
CA GLY A 101 -0.42 29.06 5.92
C GLY A 101 1.08 28.81 6.06
N VAL A 102 1.49 28.04 7.08
CA VAL A 102 2.88 27.59 7.20
C VAL A 102 3.16 26.58 6.09
N LYS A 103 4.27 26.75 5.36
CA LYS A 103 4.63 25.83 4.27
C LYS A 103 5.08 24.47 4.82
N PRO A 104 4.73 23.34 4.16
CA PRO A 104 5.17 22.01 4.58
C PRO A 104 6.68 21.85 4.79
N ASN A 105 7.51 22.35 3.87
CA ASN A 105 8.97 22.34 4.02
C ASN A 105 9.46 23.09 5.28
N THR A 106 8.74 24.14 5.71
CA THR A 106 9.07 24.84 6.96
C THR A 106 8.79 23.95 8.17
N VAL A 107 7.64 23.27 8.20
CA VAL A 107 7.29 22.32 9.26
C VAL A 107 8.25 21.14 9.30
N HIS A 108 8.64 20.62 8.14
CA HIS A 108 9.67 19.58 8.05
C HIS A 108 11.00 20.06 8.65
N LYS A 109 11.44 21.29 8.37
CA LYS A 109 12.66 21.84 9.00
C LYS A 109 12.54 21.96 10.51
N TRP A 110 11.37 22.31 11.04
CA TRP A 110 11.13 22.32 12.49
C TRP A 110 11.28 20.92 13.08
N GLN A 111 10.73 19.91 12.41
CA GLN A 111 10.82 18.51 12.80
C GLN A 111 12.27 17.99 12.78
N VAL A 112 13.01 18.26 11.70
CA VAL A 112 14.41 17.82 11.57
C VAL A 112 15.30 18.45 12.62
N ARG A 113 15.03 19.70 13.00
CA ARG A 113 15.75 20.43 14.06
C ARG A 113 15.31 20.08 15.48
N GLY A 114 14.31 19.22 15.63
CA GLY A 114 13.79 18.86 16.95
C GLY A 114 13.02 19.95 17.67
N ARG A 115 12.56 20.97 16.93
CA ARG A 115 11.85 22.14 17.49
C ARG A 115 10.39 22.21 17.03
N LEU A 116 9.81 21.07 16.68
CA LEU A 116 8.47 21.00 16.10
C LEU A 116 7.42 21.61 17.03
N HIS A 117 7.36 21.16 18.29
CA HIS A 117 6.39 21.67 19.27
C HIS A 117 6.48 23.19 19.46
N GLU A 118 7.70 23.67 19.77
CA GLU A 118 7.95 25.08 20.05
C GLU A 118 7.50 25.96 18.89
N GLU A 119 7.86 25.58 17.67
CA GLU A 119 7.58 26.36 16.47
C GLU A 119 6.09 26.32 16.09
N LEU A 120 5.39 25.20 16.34
CA LEU A 120 3.94 25.12 16.22
C LEU A 120 3.26 26.10 17.20
N VAL A 121 3.67 26.11 18.47
CA VAL A 121 3.13 27.04 19.48
C VAL A 121 3.38 28.50 19.09
N VAL A 122 4.59 28.82 18.62
CA VAL A 122 4.94 30.16 18.12
C VAL A 122 4.07 30.55 16.92
N ALA A 123 3.83 29.63 15.98
CA ALA A 123 3.00 29.88 14.80
C ALA A 123 1.56 30.22 15.19
N TYR A 124 0.97 29.49 16.13
CA TYR A 124 -0.37 29.77 16.65
C TYR A 124 -0.47 31.14 17.33
N ARG A 125 0.50 31.47 18.20
CA ARG A 125 0.54 32.78 18.88
C ARG A 125 0.68 33.93 17.89
N LYS A 126 1.59 33.80 16.92
CA LYS A 126 1.80 34.82 15.88
C LYS A 126 0.55 35.02 15.01
N ALA A 127 -0.26 33.98 14.83
CA ALA A 127 -1.52 34.04 14.11
C ALA A 127 -2.71 34.54 14.96
N GLY A 128 -2.52 34.81 16.26
CA GLY A 128 -3.60 35.21 17.17
C GLY A 128 -4.63 34.11 17.42
N LYS A 129 -4.22 32.84 17.33
CA LYS A 129 -5.08 31.64 17.50
C LYS A 129 -4.81 30.90 18.82
N ASP A 130 -4.29 31.59 19.83
CA ASP A 130 -3.77 31.03 21.09
C ASP A 130 -4.84 30.76 22.17
N SER A 131 -6.12 30.74 21.80
CA SER A 131 -7.24 30.48 22.72
C SER A 131 -8.12 29.29 22.30
N GLY A 132 -7.88 28.71 21.13
CA GLY A 132 -8.70 27.62 20.59
C GLY A 132 -8.43 26.26 21.25
N PRO A 133 -9.39 25.31 21.18
CA PRO A 133 -9.23 23.97 21.76
C PRO A 133 -8.03 23.20 21.19
N ASN A 134 -7.72 23.36 19.90
CA ASN A 134 -6.56 22.75 19.26
C ASN A 134 -5.24 23.27 19.86
N PHE A 135 -5.16 24.57 20.12
CA PHE A 135 -3.98 25.20 20.71
C PHE A 135 -3.79 24.77 22.17
N LEU A 136 -4.87 24.75 22.96
CA LEU A 136 -4.82 24.27 24.34
C LEU A 136 -4.33 22.83 24.42
N TRP A 137 -4.85 21.96 23.54
CA TRP A 137 -4.38 20.58 23.43
C TRP A 137 -2.90 20.50 23.05
N LEU A 138 -2.45 21.30 22.07
CA LEU A 138 -1.04 21.37 21.66
C LEU A 138 -0.14 21.76 22.85
N CYS A 139 -0.56 22.72 23.67
CA CYS A 139 0.19 23.12 24.87
C CYS A 139 0.21 22.03 25.96
N GLN A 140 -0.85 21.24 26.07
CA GLN A 140 -0.96 20.16 27.07
C GLN A 140 -0.21 18.88 26.67
N ASN A 141 0.17 18.73 25.40
CA ASN A 141 0.75 17.49 24.86
C ASN A 141 2.12 17.68 24.17
N PRO A 142 3.12 18.32 24.80
CA PRO A 142 4.44 18.51 24.21
C PRO A 142 5.15 17.19 23.84
N GLN A 143 4.96 16.14 24.65
CA GLN A 143 5.57 14.82 24.48
C GLN A 143 5.23 14.13 23.15
N VAL A 144 4.17 14.56 22.47
CA VAL A 144 3.78 14.04 21.15
C VAL A 144 4.79 14.43 20.06
N PHE A 145 5.58 15.49 20.27
CA PHE A 145 6.40 16.13 19.23
C PHE A 145 7.91 16.05 19.48
N ASP A 146 8.35 15.46 20.60
CA ASP A 146 9.77 15.40 20.96
C ASP A 146 10.58 14.55 19.98
N SER A 147 11.70 15.10 19.50
CA SER A 147 12.59 14.45 18.54
C SER A 147 13.67 13.58 19.17
N GLU A 148 14.00 13.79 20.44
CA GLU A 148 14.94 12.92 21.17
C GLU A 148 14.35 11.53 21.44
N GLN A 149 13.03 11.38 21.26
CA GLN A 149 12.32 10.10 21.13
C GLN A 149 12.11 9.69 19.66
N LYS A 150 13.01 10.08 18.74
CA LYS A 150 13.09 9.45 17.41
C LYS A 150 13.64 8.04 17.62
N CYS A 151 12.75 7.05 17.56
CA CYS A 151 13.02 5.63 17.81
C CYS A 151 13.43 5.25 19.24
N VAL A 152 12.70 5.75 20.24
CA VAL A 152 12.44 4.96 21.47
C VAL A 152 11.04 4.37 21.32
N MET A 153 10.94 3.31 20.51
CA MET A 153 9.75 2.46 20.40
C MET A 153 9.64 1.61 21.69
N THR A 154 9.25 2.14 22.85
CA THR A 154 9.38 1.33 24.09
C THR A 154 8.27 1.52 25.14
N GLY A 155 6.99 1.57 24.76
CA GLY A 155 5.95 1.46 25.79
C GLY A 155 4.52 1.34 25.30
N GLY A 156 4.21 1.89 24.13
CA GLY A 156 2.83 1.83 23.60
C GLY A 156 2.68 0.82 22.47
N VAL A 157 3.47 1.00 21.41
CA VAL A 157 3.38 0.18 20.18
C VAL A 157 4.21 -1.09 20.28
N ARG A 158 5.41 -1.04 20.89
CA ARG A 158 6.20 -2.23 21.22
C ARG A 158 5.43 -3.09 22.22
N ASP A 159 4.94 -2.50 23.31
CA ASP A 159 4.12 -3.21 24.28
C ASP A 159 2.84 -3.77 23.66
N PHE A 160 2.18 -3.05 22.75
CA PHE A 160 1.03 -3.62 22.03
C PHE A 160 1.43 -4.79 21.13
N GLY A 161 2.49 -4.66 20.33
CA GLY A 161 2.99 -5.72 19.46
C GLY A 161 3.41 -6.95 20.27
N ASP A 162 4.15 -6.75 21.35
CA ASP A 162 4.60 -7.77 22.29
C ASP A 162 3.41 -8.41 23.02
N THR A 163 2.43 -7.61 23.46
CA THR A 163 1.17 -8.10 24.05
C THR A 163 0.40 -8.97 23.06
N VAL A 164 0.29 -8.55 21.81
CA VAL A 164 -0.41 -9.32 20.78
C VAL A 164 0.36 -10.59 20.44
N LYS A 165 1.69 -10.53 20.36
CA LYS A 165 2.54 -11.72 20.16
C LYS A 165 2.37 -12.73 21.28
N LEU A 166 2.47 -12.31 22.54
CA LEU A 166 2.29 -13.16 23.72
C LEU A 166 0.88 -13.74 23.79
N TYR A 167 -0.14 -12.91 23.52
CA TYR A 167 -1.52 -13.36 23.49
C TYR A 167 -1.76 -14.39 22.38
N LEU A 168 -1.23 -14.15 21.18
CA LEU A 168 -1.29 -15.11 20.09
C LEU A 168 -0.58 -16.39 20.50
N TRP A 169 0.64 -16.31 21.04
CA TRP A 169 1.41 -17.48 21.49
C TRP A 169 0.61 -18.37 22.44
N SER A 170 -0.13 -17.76 23.37
CA SER A 170 -1.06 -18.48 24.25
C SER A 170 -2.22 -19.14 23.49
N ILE A 171 -2.83 -18.48 22.50
CA ILE A 171 -3.88 -19.08 21.64
C ILE A 171 -3.34 -20.28 20.88
N LEU A 172 -2.08 -20.22 20.42
CA LEU A 172 -1.42 -21.31 19.71
C LEU A 172 -1.08 -22.51 20.63
N GLY A 173 -1.49 -22.48 21.91
CA GLY A 173 -1.27 -23.57 22.86
C GLY A 173 0.16 -23.67 23.37
N ARG A 174 0.99 -22.64 23.15
CA ARG A 174 2.36 -22.57 23.65
C ARG A 174 2.39 -22.13 25.13
N PRO A 175 3.48 -22.40 25.87
CA PRO A 175 3.60 -22.03 27.27
C PRO A 175 3.42 -20.51 27.49
N ALA A 176 2.55 -20.13 28.41
CA ALA A 176 2.33 -18.71 28.78
C ALA A 176 3.52 -18.08 29.52
N THR A 177 4.53 -18.88 29.88
CA THR A 177 5.76 -18.44 30.53
C THR A 177 6.82 -17.94 29.54
N ASP A 178 6.67 -18.24 28.26
CA ASP A 178 7.63 -17.85 27.22
C ASP A 178 7.66 -16.33 27.06
N THR A 179 8.86 -15.74 26.95
CA THR A 179 9.01 -14.31 26.67
C THR A 179 8.95 -14.02 25.17
N VAL A 180 8.89 -12.73 24.81
CA VAL A 180 8.95 -12.32 23.40
C VAL A 180 10.26 -12.78 22.74
N GLU A 181 11.35 -12.81 23.49
CA GLU A 181 12.63 -13.35 23.04
C GLU A 181 12.57 -14.85 22.74
N ASP A 182 11.93 -15.63 23.62
CA ASP A 182 11.72 -17.06 23.41
C ASP A 182 10.88 -17.33 22.16
N ILE A 183 9.80 -16.56 22.00
CA ILE A 183 8.95 -16.60 20.80
C ILE A 183 9.80 -16.33 19.55
N ASN A 184 10.53 -15.22 19.52
CA ASN A 184 11.32 -14.84 18.35
C ASN A 184 12.38 -15.90 18.03
N LYS A 185 12.97 -16.55 19.05
CA LYS A 185 13.94 -17.63 18.86
C LYS A 185 13.28 -18.86 18.22
N GLU A 186 12.11 -19.26 18.68
CA GLU A 186 11.39 -20.40 18.08
C GLU A 186 10.95 -20.08 16.64
N LEU A 187 10.47 -18.86 16.38
CA LEU A 187 10.08 -18.43 15.04
C LEU A 187 11.23 -18.52 14.02
N LEU A 188 12.49 -18.32 14.44
CA LEU A 188 13.65 -18.48 13.55
C LEU A 188 13.87 -19.92 13.07
N GLU A 189 13.33 -20.91 13.78
CA GLU A 189 13.43 -22.32 13.42
C GLU A 189 12.25 -22.79 12.56
N TRP A 190 11.24 -21.93 12.35
CA TRP A 190 10.06 -22.27 11.58
C TRP A 190 10.33 -22.18 10.07
N THR A 191 9.65 -23.05 9.32
CA THR A 191 9.60 -22.99 7.86
C THR A 191 8.83 -21.75 7.39
N ASP A 192 9.11 -21.28 6.18
CA ASP A 192 8.52 -20.05 5.62
C ASP A 192 6.98 -20.08 5.59
N ASP A 193 6.40 -21.24 5.23
CA ASP A 193 4.96 -21.46 5.20
C ASP A 193 4.31 -21.34 6.61
N LYS A 194 5.01 -21.84 7.63
CA LYS A 194 4.57 -21.78 9.02
C LYS A 194 4.70 -20.36 9.58
N LEU A 195 5.77 -19.65 9.21
CA LEU A 195 5.94 -18.22 9.50
C LEU A 195 4.85 -17.38 8.85
N LEU A 196 4.47 -17.68 7.60
CA LEU A 196 3.36 -17.00 6.94
C LEU A 196 2.04 -17.24 7.66
N CYS A 197 1.76 -18.49 8.07
CA CYS A 197 0.59 -18.80 8.89
C CYS A 197 0.60 -18.04 10.23
N TYR A 198 1.75 -17.92 10.88
CA TYR A 198 1.89 -17.11 12.10
C TYR A 198 1.54 -15.65 11.83
N HIS A 199 2.09 -15.06 10.78
CA HIS A 199 1.79 -13.69 10.38
C HIS A 199 0.32 -13.49 10.04
N ALA A 200 -0.33 -14.49 9.43
CA ALA A 200 -1.77 -14.43 9.18
C ALA A 200 -2.58 -14.37 10.48
N TYR A 201 -2.30 -15.23 11.45
CA TYR A 201 -2.95 -15.18 12.77
C TYR A 201 -2.66 -13.86 13.50
N LEU A 202 -1.42 -13.39 13.45
CA LEU A 202 -1.03 -12.12 14.04
C LEU A 202 -1.83 -10.96 13.43
N ASN A 203 -1.99 -10.96 12.11
CA ASN A 203 -2.81 -9.97 11.40
C ASN A 203 -4.27 -10.01 11.82
N MET A 204 -4.89 -11.18 11.86
CA MET A 204 -6.30 -11.32 12.25
C MET A 204 -6.52 -10.86 13.70
N VAL A 205 -5.70 -11.31 14.64
CA VAL A 205 -5.79 -10.90 16.06
C VAL A 205 -5.59 -9.39 16.22
N THR A 206 -4.59 -8.85 15.52
CA THR A 206 -4.29 -7.41 15.52
C THR A 206 -5.49 -6.62 14.99
N TYR A 207 -6.10 -7.06 13.90
CA TYR A 207 -7.29 -6.46 13.32
C TYR A 207 -8.50 -6.50 14.27
N SER A 208 -8.89 -7.67 14.79
CA SER A 208 -10.06 -7.80 15.66
C SER A 208 -9.91 -6.96 16.93
N ARG A 209 -8.70 -6.85 17.50
CA ARG A 209 -8.42 -5.98 18.66
C ARG A 209 -8.35 -4.50 18.28
N GLY A 210 -7.78 -4.17 17.11
CA GLY A 210 -7.72 -2.80 16.60
C GLY A 210 -9.11 -2.19 16.40
N ARG A 211 -10.06 -2.97 15.88
CA ARG A 211 -11.48 -2.57 15.74
C ARG A 211 -12.13 -2.24 17.09
N SER A 212 -11.85 -3.03 18.13
CA SER A 212 -12.34 -2.78 19.49
C SER A 212 -11.75 -1.51 20.12
N MET A 213 -10.60 -1.03 19.62
CA MET A 213 -9.95 0.19 20.07
C MET A 213 -10.22 1.40 19.17
N GLY A 214 -11.12 1.27 18.19
CA GLY A 214 -11.45 2.36 17.25
C GLY A 214 -10.32 2.73 16.30
N ARG A 215 -9.33 1.83 16.10
CA ARG A 215 -8.27 2.01 15.09
C ARG A 215 -8.76 1.46 13.76
N SER A 216 -9.03 2.35 12.80
CA SER A 216 -9.54 2.00 11.47
C SER A 216 -8.45 1.65 10.45
N SER A 217 -7.17 1.74 10.82
CA SER A 217 -6.04 1.78 9.86
C SER A 217 -5.24 0.49 9.73
N TRP A 218 -5.73 -0.66 10.21
CA TRP A 218 -5.06 -1.95 10.00
C TRP A 218 -5.73 -2.72 8.87
N SER A 219 -5.03 -2.80 7.74
CA SER A 219 -5.41 -3.56 6.56
C SER A 219 -4.50 -4.77 6.43
N ALA A 220 -5.03 -5.89 5.91
CA ALA A 220 -4.23 -7.05 5.55
C ALA A 220 -3.17 -6.72 4.47
N MET A 221 -3.32 -5.59 3.76
CA MET A 221 -2.32 -5.08 2.80
C MET A 221 -0.97 -4.74 3.44
N ASN A 222 -0.91 -4.48 4.76
CA ASN A 222 0.34 -4.21 5.47
C ASN A 222 1.27 -5.44 5.48
N TYR A 223 0.74 -6.62 5.15
CA TYR A 223 1.50 -7.87 4.98
C TYR A 223 1.23 -8.44 3.58
N PRO A 224 1.94 -7.90 2.58
CA PRO A 224 1.99 -8.38 1.20
C PRO A 224 1.72 -9.86 0.96
N ASP A 225 2.51 -10.71 1.62
CA ASP A 225 2.46 -12.15 1.39
C ASP A 225 1.19 -12.74 1.96
N VAL A 226 0.71 -12.28 3.11
CA VAL A 226 -0.58 -12.72 3.67
C VAL A 226 -1.73 -12.29 2.76
N TRP A 227 -1.68 -11.06 2.25
CA TRP A 227 -2.73 -10.54 1.37
C TRP A 227 -2.85 -11.34 0.06
N LEU A 228 -1.72 -11.73 -0.52
CA LEU A 228 -1.67 -12.56 -1.72
C LEU A 228 -2.03 -14.02 -1.42
N ASN A 229 -1.30 -14.66 -0.51
CA ASN A 229 -1.37 -16.11 -0.27
C ASN A 229 -2.68 -16.57 0.36
N LEU A 230 -3.38 -15.68 1.05
CA LEU A 230 -4.71 -15.98 1.62
C LEU A 230 -5.86 -15.38 0.79
N GLY A 231 -5.59 -14.97 -0.46
CA GLY A 231 -6.63 -14.59 -1.39
C GLY A 231 -7.36 -13.29 -1.06
N PHE A 232 -6.87 -12.46 -0.14
CA PHE A 232 -7.42 -11.11 0.08
C PHE A 232 -7.26 -10.22 -1.17
N CYS A 233 -6.27 -10.53 -2.00
CA CYS A 233 -5.99 -9.84 -3.26
C CYS A 233 -7.13 -9.86 -4.28
N VAL A 234 -8.14 -10.73 -4.14
CA VAL A 234 -9.26 -10.81 -5.08
C VAL A 234 -10.30 -9.71 -4.86
N PHE A 235 -10.30 -9.09 -3.68
CA PHE A 235 -11.26 -8.05 -3.34
C PHE A 235 -10.88 -6.71 -3.97
N PRO A 236 -11.88 -5.85 -4.26
CA PRO A 236 -11.64 -4.53 -4.86
C PRO A 236 -11.16 -3.50 -3.82
N ASP A 237 -11.52 -3.68 -2.55
CA ASP A 237 -11.12 -2.84 -1.44
C ASP A 237 -9.97 -3.46 -0.64
N GLU A 238 -9.21 -2.61 0.04
CA GLU A 238 -8.06 -3.00 0.87
C GLU A 238 -8.45 -3.82 2.11
N TYR A 239 -9.68 -3.69 2.58
CA TYR A 239 -10.13 -4.31 3.83
C TYR A 239 -10.51 -5.77 3.62
N ALA A 240 -11.11 -6.10 2.48
CA ALA A 240 -11.55 -7.45 2.15
C ALA A 240 -12.35 -8.09 3.31
N ILE A 241 -13.26 -7.30 3.90
CA ILE A 241 -14.05 -7.66 5.11
C ILE A 241 -14.68 -9.06 5.02
N PRO A 242 -15.24 -9.50 3.87
CA PRO A 242 -15.80 -10.85 3.77
C PRO A 242 -14.76 -11.95 3.98
N ALA A 243 -13.54 -11.79 3.45
CA ALA A 243 -12.46 -12.74 3.68
C ALA A 243 -11.97 -12.69 5.13
N GLN A 244 -11.86 -11.49 5.73
CA GLN A 244 -11.49 -11.36 7.14
C GLN A 244 -12.45 -12.12 8.04
N ALA A 245 -13.76 -11.92 7.85
CA ALA A 245 -14.79 -12.64 8.61
C ALA A 245 -14.74 -14.16 8.42
N LEU A 246 -14.38 -14.62 7.22
CA LEU A 246 -14.21 -16.04 6.93
C LEU A 246 -12.98 -16.63 7.65
N TYR A 247 -11.84 -15.93 7.63
CA TYR A 247 -10.63 -16.37 8.30
C TYR A 247 -10.75 -16.30 9.83
N ASP A 248 -11.36 -15.25 10.39
CA ASP A 248 -11.69 -15.16 11.82
C ASP A 248 -12.54 -16.37 12.25
N ALA A 249 -13.56 -16.69 11.45
CA ALA A 249 -14.43 -17.83 11.69
C ALA A 249 -13.67 -19.17 11.58
N LEU A 250 -12.74 -19.30 10.64
CA LEU A 250 -11.93 -20.51 10.44
C LEU A 250 -10.96 -20.71 11.60
N MET A 251 -10.19 -19.67 11.95
CA MET A 251 -9.19 -19.71 13.02
C MET A 251 -9.83 -19.96 14.39
N ALA A 252 -11.10 -19.55 14.59
CA ALA A 252 -11.86 -19.90 15.80
C ALA A 252 -12.31 -21.38 15.85
N ARG A 253 -12.22 -22.14 14.75
CA ARG A 253 -12.73 -23.53 14.62
C ARG A 253 -11.64 -24.56 14.32
N CYS A 254 -10.40 -24.14 14.08
CA CYS A 254 -9.28 -25.03 13.82
C CYS A 254 -8.09 -24.73 14.74
N THR A 255 -7.20 -25.69 14.89
CA THR A 255 -5.91 -25.44 15.54
C THR A 255 -4.96 -24.74 14.58
N PHE A 256 -3.88 -24.17 15.11
CA PHE A 256 -2.82 -23.60 14.29
C PHE A 256 -2.19 -24.64 13.37
N GLU A 257 -1.96 -25.85 13.88
CA GLU A 257 -1.39 -26.96 13.12
C GLU A 257 -2.33 -27.41 12.00
N GLU A 258 -3.64 -27.52 12.25
CA GLU A 258 -4.63 -27.82 11.20
C GLU A 258 -4.62 -26.76 10.10
N PHE A 259 -4.51 -25.47 10.48
CA PHE A 259 -4.45 -24.37 9.53
C PHE A 259 -3.15 -24.40 8.71
N HIS A 260 -2.01 -24.57 9.37
CA HIS A 260 -0.69 -24.63 8.74
C HIS A 260 -0.59 -25.82 7.78
N GLU A 261 -1.02 -27.02 8.19
CA GLU A 261 -1.07 -28.20 7.33
C GLU A 261 -1.98 -27.97 6.13
N ALA A 262 -3.15 -27.37 6.33
CA ALA A 262 -4.07 -27.06 5.23
C ALA A 262 -3.49 -26.02 4.27
N TYR A 263 -2.75 -25.04 4.77
CA TYR A 263 -2.07 -24.05 3.95
C TYR A 263 -0.94 -24.68 3.11
N SER A 264 -0.02 -25.39 3.75
CA SER A 264 1.14 -26.01 3.09
C SER A 264 0.73 -27.07 2.05
N SER A 265 -0.39 -27.76 2.28
CA SER A 265 -0.96 -28.74 1.34
C SER A 265 -1.93 -28.15 0.31
N SER A 266 -2.12 -26.82 0.26
CA SER A 266 -3.08 -26.15 -0.65
C SER A 266 -4.53 -26.66 -0.48
N SER A 267 -4.92 -27.00 0.76
CA SER A 267 -6.22 -27.58 1.12
C SER A 267 -7.06 -26.69 2.05
N LEU A 268 -6.75 -25.39 2.15
CA LEU A 268 -7.51 -24.42 2.95
C LEU A 268 -9.01 -24.40 2.63
N LEU A 269 -9.39 -24.51 1.35
CA LEU A 269 -10.81 -24.58 0.95
C LEU A 269 -11.51 -25.82 1.54
N ALA A 270 -10.82 -26.96 1.53
CA ALA A 270 -11.33 -28.20 2.13
C ALA A 270 -11.40 -28.11 3.65
N LEU A 271 -10.43 -27.43 4.30
CA LEU A 271 -10.49 -27.16 5.73
C LEU A 271 -11.69 -26.26 6.07
N MET A 272 -11.93 -25.17 5.33
CA MET A 272 -13.11 -24.32 5.51
C MET A 272 -14.41 -25.12 5.42
N ASP A 273 -14.52 -26.01 4.43
CA ASP A 273 -15.68 -26.86 4.26
C ASP A 273 -15.85 -27.85 5.44
N ARG A 274 -14.77 -28.51 5.87
CA ARG A 274 -14.77 -29.41 7.04
C ARG A 274 -15.14 -28.70 8.35
N LYS A 275 -14.80 -27.41 8.49
CA LYS A 275 -15.16 -26.58 9.65
C LYS A 275 -16.53 -25.90 9.51
N GLY A 276 -17.35 -26.30 8.52
CA GLY A 276 -18.73 -25.86 8.35
C GLY A 276 -18.87 -24.47 7.72
N LEU A 277 -17.84 -23.96 7.05
CA LEU A 277 -17.82 -22.61 6.47
C LEU A 277 -18.10 -22.58 4.96
N THR A 278 -18.56 -23.69 4.37
CA THR A 278 -18.85 -23.79 2.92
C THR A 278 -19.78 -22.70 2.41
N ALA A 279 -20.85 -22.40 3.14
CA ALA A 279 -21.80 -21.38 2.71
C ALA A 279 -21.21 -19.96 2.73
N ALA A 280 -20.27 -19.67 3.65
CA ALA A 280 -19.56 -18.40 3.68
C ALA A 280 -18.52 -18.33 2.57
N ARG A 281 -17.72 -19.40 2.40
CA ARG A 281 -16.71 -19.55 1.34
C ARG A 281 -17.31 -19.38 -0.06
N ARG A 282 -18.45 -20.00 -0.36
CA ARG A 282 -19.13 -19.90 -1.67
C ARG A 282 -19.71 -18.52 -1.99
N LYS A 283 -19.72 -17.59 -1.03
CA LYS A 283 -20.10 -16.18 -1.28
C LYS A 283 -18.90 -15.32 -1.71
N MET A 284 -17.68 -15.84 -1.62
CA MET A 284 -16.48 -15.14 -2.07
C MET A 284 -16.47 -15.04 -3.61
N PRO A 285 -15.72 -14.09 -4.19
CA PRO A 285 -15.51 -14.04 -5.64
C PRO A 285 -14.93 -15.35 -6.19
N ASP A 286 -15.25 -15.70 -7.44
CA ASP A 286 -14.75 -16.94 -8.07
C ASP A 286 -13.22 -17.04 -8.05
N ASP A 287 -12.54 -15.91 -8.25
CA ASP A 287 -11.07 -15.81 -8.19
C ASP A 287 -10.49 -16.19 -6.81
N PHE A 288 -11.28 -16.15 -5.73
CA PHE A 288 -10.84 -16.57 -4.39
C PHE A 288 -10.49 -18.06 -4.35
N GLU A 289 -11.33 -18.90 -4.97
CA GLU A 289 -11.05 -20.33 -5.06
C GLU A 289 -9.84 -20.60 -5.96
N VAL A 290 -9.67 -19.81 -7.03
CA VAL A 290 -8.52 -19.93 -7.93
C VAL A 290 -7.22 -19.65 -7.19
N VAL A 291 -7.16 -18.58 -6.40
CA VAL A 291 -5.96 -18.23 -5.64
C VAL A 291 -5.65 -19.28 -4.57
N LEU A 292 -6.66 -19.74 -3.81
CA LEU A 292 -6.44 -20.68 -2.70
C LEU A 292 -6.26 -22.15 -3.13
N SER A 293 -6.67 -22.52 -4.34
CA SER A 293 -6.46 -23.87 -4.88
C SER A 293 -5.06 -24.05 -5.48
N GLN A 294 -4.35 -22.95 -5.69
CA GLN A 294 -2.98 -22.97 -6.17
C GLN A 294 -2.01 -23.06 -4.99
N SER A 295 -0.83 -23.63 -5.24
CA SER A 295 0.24 -23.61 -4.26
C SER A 295 0.58 -22.16 -3.90
N PRO A 296 0.92 -21.88 -2.63
CA PRO A 296 1.48 -20.60 -2.21
C PRO A 296 2.58 -20.06 -3.14
N ASP A 297 3.38 -20.97 -3.70
CA ASP A 297 4.53 -20.64 -4.53
C ASP A 297 4.18 -20.31 -6.00
N TRP A 298 2.94 -20.55 -6.43
CA TRP A 298 2.54 -20.48 -7.84
C TRP A 298 1.35 -19.55 -8.10
N ILE A 299 1.29 -18.44 -7.36
CA ILE A 299 0.31 -17.37 -7.56
C ILE A 299 0.56 -16.67 -8.91
N PRO A 300 -0.47 -16.47 -9.75
CA PRO A 300 -0.33 -15.81 -11.04
C PRO A 300 0.31 -14.43 -10.92
N PRO A 301 1.24 -14.06 -11.82
CA PRO A 301 1.91 -12.76 -11.83
C PRO A 301 0.98 -11.55 -11.75
N VAL A 302 -0.27 -11.66 -12.22
CA VAL A 302 -1.24 -10.55 -12.21
C VAL A 302 -1.63 -10.12 -10.81
N TRP A 303 -1.63 -11.06 -9.85
CA TRP A 303 -1.98 -10.75 -8.46
C TRP A 303 -0.84 -10.00 -7.80
N HIS A 304 0.41 -10.35 -8.10
CA HIS A 304 1.59 -9.58 -7.69
C HIS A 304 1.58 -8.17 -8.30
N LEU A 305 1.24 -8.04 -9.59
CA LEU A 305 1.04 -6.73 -10.22
C LEU A 305 -0.03 -5.93 -9.47
N LYS A 306 -1.20 -6.52 -9.23
CA LYS A 306 -2.29 -5.87 -8.51
C LYS A 306 -1.83 -5.42 -7.12
N ALA A 307 -1.21 -6.30 -6.34
CA ALA A 307 -0.67 -5.96 -5.02
C ALA A 307 0.25 -4.74 -5.08
N TRP A 308 1.24 -4.79 -5.98
CA TRP A 308 2.25 -3.75 -6.11
C TRP A 308 1.67 -2.40 -6.53
N VAL A 309 0.79 -2.36 -7.55
CA VAL A 309 0.24 -1.08 -8.04
C VAL A 309 -0.79 -0.47 -7.09
N LEU A 310 -1.38 -1.26 -6.19
CA LEU A 310 -2.33 -0.79 -5.19
C LEU A 310 -1.65 -0.34 -3.89
N CYS A 311 -0.53 -0.97 -3.51
CA CYS A 311 0.18 -0.77 -2.24
C CYS A 311 1.50 0.02 -2.42
N GLN A 312 1.52 0.99 -3.34
CA GLN A 312 2.69 1.63 -3.97
C GLN A 312 3.84 2.10 -3.05
N GLU A 313 3.61 2.25 -1.74
CA GLU A 313 4.59 2.76 -0.78
C GLU A 313 5.06 1.73 0.27
N GLU A 314 4.42 0.55 0.35
CA GLU A 314 4.69 -0.45 1.38
C GLU A 314 5.28 -1.76 0.84
N PHE A 315 5.22 -1.97 -0.48
CA PHE A 315 5.75 -3.18 -1.13
C PHE A 315 7.19 -2.96 -1.61
N GLU A 316 8.09 -3.89 -1.31
CA GLU A 316 9.34 -4.01 -2.06
C GLU A 316 9.03 -4.21 -3.56
N LEU A 317 9.94 -3.84 -4.46
CA LEU A 317 9.73 -4.13 -5.88
C LEU A 317 9.46 -5.62 -6.06
N PRO A 318 8.32 -6.02 -6.66
CA PRO A 318 8.06 -7.43 -6.87
C PRO A 318 9.15 -7.99 -7.78
N MET A 319 9.40 -9.30 -7.70
CA MET A 319 10.41 -9.96 -8.54
C MET A 319 10.28 -9.47 -10.00
N PRO A 320 11.33 -8.89 -10.61
CA PRO A 320 11.21 -8.20 -11.90
C PRO A 320 10.51 -9.02 -13.00
N GLY A 321 10.65 -10.35 -12.94
CA GLY A 321 9.97 -11.31 -13.81
C GLY A 321 8.47 -11.18 -13.84
N VAL A 322 7.83 -10.94 -12.69
CA VAL A 322 6.36 -10.85 -12.62
C VAL A 322 5.82 -9.63 -13.35
N LEU A 323 6.66 -8.63 -13.64
CA LEU A 323 6.28 -7.41 -14.34
C LEU A 323 6.49 -7.51 -15.86
N LEU A 324 7.32 -8.45 -16.33
CA LEU A 324 7.60 -8.65 -17.76
C LEU A 324 6.31 -8.84 -18.57
N PRO A 325 5.35 -9.67 -18.14
CA PRO A 325 4.14 -9.92 -18.93
C PRO A 325 3.24 -8.70 -19.10
N TYR A 326 3.49 -7.64 -18.35
CA TYR A 326 2.63 -6.45 -18.27
C TYR A 326 3.31 -5.21 -18.85
N GLY A 327 4.38 -5.37 -19.63
CA GLY A 327 4.94 -4.29 -20.45
C GLY A 327 5.95 -3.38 -19.74
N PHE A 328 6.30 -3.68 -18.48
CA PHE A 328 7.29 -2.88 -17.75
C PHE A 328 8.69 -2.95 -18.37
N ALA A 329 9.05 -4.08 -19.00
CA ALA A 329 10.31 -4.23 -19.74
C ALA A 329 10.40 -3.30 -20.97
N ASN A 330 9.26 -2.90 -21.52
CA ASN A 330 9.19 -2.03 -22.69
C ASN A 330 9.21 -0.53 -22.33
N CYS A 331 9.23 -0.20 -21.04
CA CYS A 331 9.40 1.17 -20.56
C CYS A 331 10.85 1.62 -20.73
N ARG A 332 11.06 2.84 -21.23
CA ARG A 332 12.40 3.37 -21.51
C ARG A 332 13.10 3.94 -20.27
N ASP A 333 12.32 4.41 -19.32
CA ASP A 333 12.80 5.11 -18.15
C ASP A 333 11.81 4.97 -16.98
N ARG A 334 12.22 5.46 -15.81
CA ARG A 334 11.41 5.46 -14.59
C ARG A 334 10.11 6.25 -14.73
N SER A 335 10.06 7.25 -15.60
CA SER A 335 8.85 8.05 -15.82
C SER A 335 7.80 7.22 -16.56
N GLU A 336 8.21 6.49 -17.60
CA GLU A 336 7.32 5.55 -18.30
C GLU A 336 6.84 4.42 -17.38
N SER A 337 7.73 3.84 -16.56
CA SER A 337 7.33 2.79 -15.61
C SER A 337 6.33 3.31 -14.58
N LYS A 338 6.56 4.50 -14.01
CA LYS A 338 5.59 5.15 -13.09
C LYS A 338 4.26 5.43 -13.79
N HIS A 339 4.31 5.87 -15.04
CA HIS A 339 3.10 6.13 -15.82
C HIS A 339 2.28 4.85 -16.03
N LEU A 340 2.92 3.76 -16.43
CA LEU A 340 2.28 2.45 -16.61
C LEU A 340 1.74 1.89 -15.28
N MET A 341 2.47 2.09 -14.18
CA MET A 341 2.03 1.74 -12.83
C MET A 341 0.74 2.49 -12.44
N SER A 342 0.71 3.81 -12.62
CA SER A 342 -0.49 4.62 -12.37
C SER A 342 -1.67 4.19 -13.25
N PHE A 343 -1.40 3.81 -14.49
CA PHE A 343 -2.42 3.30 -15.40
C PHE A 343 -3.02 1.97 -14.91
N TYR A 344 -2.20 0.99 -14.50
CA TYR A 344 -2.70 -0.25 -13.91
C TYR A 344 -3.43 -0.04 -12.59
N SER A 345 -2.94 0.85 -11.73
CA SER A 345 -3.62 1.24 -10.49
C SER A 345 -5.04 1.75 -10.79
N LYS A 346 -5.18 2.62 -11.79
CA LYS A 346 -6.48 3.11 -12.27
C LYS A 346 -7.38 2.00 -12.80
N LEU A 347 -6.81 1.05 -13.56
CA LEU A 347 -7.57 -0.08 -14.08
C LEU A 347 -8.16 -0.95 -12.95
N PHE A 348 -7.39 -1.23 -11.90
CA PHE A 348 -7.88 -2.04 -10.78
C PHE A 348 -8.79 -1.26 -9.82
N LYS A 349 -8.46 -0.02 -9.46
CA LYS A 349 -9.23 0.80 -8.49
C LYS A 349 -10.50 1.38 -9.09
N GLU A 350 -10.43 1.94 -10.30
CA GLU A 350 -11.56 2.69 -10.87
C GLU A 350 -12.37 1.89 -11.89
N GLN A 351 -11.70 1.10 -12.74
CA GLN A 351 -12.39 0.32 -13.78
C GLN A 351 -12.79 -1.08 -13.31
N LEU A 352 -12.29 -1.52 -12.15
CA LEU A 352 -12.58 -2.82 -11.53
C LEU A 352 -12.41 -3.99 -12.53
N ILE A 353 -11.36 -3.93 -13.36
CA ILE A 353 -11.10 -5.00 -14.32
C ILE A 353 -10.76 -6.31 -13.59
N SER A 354 -11.15 -7.45 -14.18
CA SER A 354 -10.80 -8.76 -13.62
C SER A 354 -9.30 -9.04 -13.82
N PRO A 355 -8.53 -9.26 -12.73
CA PRO A 355 -7.12 -9.62 -12.82
C PRO A 355 -6.92 -10.92 -13.61
N SER A 356 -7.74 -11.95 -13.37
CA SER A 356 -7.67 -13.22 -14.11
C SER A 356 -7.86 -13.01 -15.62
N ARG A 357 -8.84 -12.20 -16.05
CA ARG A 357 -9.02 -11.91 -17.48
C ARG A 357 -7.90 -11.08 -18.08
N LEU A 358 -7.32 -10.15 -17.31
CA LEU A 358 -6.13 -9.41 -17.72
C LEU A 358 -4.92 -10.35 -17.89
N HIS A 359 -4.76 -11.32 -16.98
CA HIS A 359 -3.70 -12.32 -17.08
C HIS A 359 -3.85 -13.19 -18.32
N THR A 360 -5.05 -13.71 -18.59
CA THR A 360 -5.32 -14.44 -19.83
C THR A 360 -5.03 -13.58 -21.05
N ALA A 361 -5.36 -12.29 -21.04
CA ALA A 361 -5.01 -11.38 -22.12
C ALA A 361 -3.48 -11.23 -22.26
N ALA A 362 -2.74 -11.18 -21.15
CA ALA A 362 -1.28 -11.14 -21.15
C ALA A 362 -0.66 -12.40 -21.76
N GLU A 363 -1.10 -13.59 -21.36
CA GLU A 363 -0.65 -14.87 -21.94
C GLU A 363 -0.87 -14.98 -23.45
N ASN A 364 -1.79 -14.18 -23.99
CA ASN A 364 -2.19 -14.17 -25.39
C ASN A 364 -1.69 -12.94 -26.16
N ASP A 365 -0.81 -12.11 -25.58
CA ASP A 365 -0.34 -10.85 -26.16
C ASP A 365 -1.48 -9.89 -26.57
N GLY A 366 -2.60 -9.98 -25.85
CA GLY A 366 -3.84 -9.26 -26.14
C GLY A 366 -4.21 -8.21 -25.09
N ILE A 367 -3.27 -7.75 -24.26
CA ILE A 367 -3.55 -6.84 -23.14
C ILE A 367 -4.20 -5.54 -23.63
N PHE A 368 -3.58 -4.90 -24.63
CA PHE A 368 -4.07 -3.62 -25.14
C PHE A 368 -5.51 -3.75 -25.70
N ASP A 369 -5.75 -4.77 -26.52
CA ASP A 369 -7.08 -5.06 -27.08
C ASP A 369 -8.12 -5.35 -26.00
N TYR A 370 -7.74 -6.13 -24.97
CA TYR A 370 -8.61 -6.43 -23.84
C TYR A 370 -9.03 -5.15 -23.09
N ILE A 371 -8.07 -4.26 -22.82
CA ILE A 371 -8.32 -3.01 -22.10
C ILE A 371 -9.22 -2.08 -22.91
N ILE A 372 -8.96 -1.93 -24.21
CA ILE A 372 -9.77 -1.08 -25.09
C ILE A 372 -11.22 -1.58 -25.20
N LYS A 373 -11.42 -2.91 -25.24
CA LYS A 373 -12.76 -3.51 -25.36
C LYS A 373 -13.55 -3.47 -24.05
N THR A 374 -12.86 -3.61 -22.92
CA THR A 374 -13.49 -3.84 -21.62
C THR A 374 -13.67 -2.55 -20.82
N THR A 375 -12.83 -1.54 -21.03
CA THR A 375 -12.87 -0.30 -20.25
C THR A 375 -13.66 0.79 -20.96
N LYS A 376 -14.31 1.66 -20.19
CA LYS A 376 -14.98 2.87 -20.72
C LYS A 376 -14.03 4.08 -20.79
N LEU A 377 -12.73 3.83 -20.74
CA LEU A 377 -11.72 4.88 -20.65
C LEU A 377 -11.64 5.63 -21.98
N LYS A 378 -11.79 6.96 -21.92
CA LYS A 378 -11.45 7.84 -23.03
C LYS A 378 -9.94 7.97 -23.09
N ILE A 379 -9.29 7.09 -23.83
CA ILE A 379 -7.84 7.08 -24.01
C ILE A 379 -7.45 8.12 -25.07
N ALA A 380 -6.68 9.13 -24.67
CA ALA A 380 -6.16 10.13 -25.59
C ALA A 380 -5.21 9.48 -26.62
N LYS A 381 -5.05 10.09 -27.80
CA LYS A 381 -4.20 9.52 -28.86
C LYS A 381 -2.75 9.27 -28.41
N THR A 382 -2.18 10.17 -27.61
CA THR A 382 -0.82 10.02 -27.06
C THR A 382 -0.73 8.86 -26.08
N GLU A 383 -1.73 8.71 -25.21
CA GLU A 383 -1.85 7.61 -24.27
C GLU A 383 -1.98 6.27 -25.00
N ARG A 384 -2.79 6.26 -26.05
CA ARG A 384 -3.00 5.08 -26.89
C ARG A 384 -1.68 4.59 -27.50
N HIS A 385 -0.91 5.46 -28.12
CA HIS A 385 0.39 5.09 -28.70
C HIS A 385 1.41 4.65 -27.66
N PHE A 386 1.40 5.25 -26.48
CA PHE A 386 2.22 4.80 -25.36
C PHE A 386 1.85 3.35 -24.98
N LEU A 387 0.57 3.08 -24.72
CA LEU A 387 0.07 1.77 -24.32
C LEU A 387 0.25 0.69 -25.40
N GLU A 388 -0.03 1.00 -26.67
CA GLU A 388 0.20 0.08 -27.80
C GLU A 388 1.65 -0.40 -27.85
N ARG A 389 2.61 0.49 -27.57
CA ARG A 389 4.03 0.14 -27.55
C ARG A 389 4.41 -0.66 -26.31
N VAL A 390 4.10 -0.16 -25.11
CA VAL A 390 4.59 -0.80 -23.89
C VAL A 390 3.92 -2.15 -23.64
N LEU A 391 2.67 -2.33 -24.08
CA LEU A 391 1.93 -3.58 -23.91
C LEU A 391 2.16 -4.61 -25.04
N SER A 392 3.07 -4.33 -25.99
CA SER A 392 3.52 -5.32 -26.97
C SER A 392 4.60 -6.23 -26.36
N THR A 393 4.17 -7.19 -25.55
CA THR A 393 5.03 -7.94 -24.62
C THR A 393 5.65 -9.21 -25.18
N HIS A 394 5.13 -9.75 -26.30
CA HIS A 394 5.60 -11.01 -26.90
C HIS A 394 5.67 -12.18 -25.89
N ASN A 395 4.71 -12.22 -24.95
CA ASN A 395 4.60 -13.22 -23.91
C ASN A 395 4.45 -14.64 -24.44
N ARG A 396 3.94 -14.81 -25.66
CA ARG A 396 3.92 -16.13 -26.34
C ARG A 396 5.30 -16.70 -26.62
N ASP A 397 6.34 -15.87 -26.66
CA ASP A 397 7.72 -16.32 -26.80
C ASP A 397 8.33 -16.73 -25.45
N ILE A 398 7.72 -16.27 -24.34
CA ILE A 398 8.13 -16.57 -22.96
C ILE A 398 7.38 -17.79 -22.42
N PHE A 399 6.07 -17.87 -22.67
CA PHE A 399 5.17 -18.87 -22.10
C PHE A 399 4.75 -19.92 -23.14
N PRO A 400 4.96 -21.22 -22.84
CA PRO A 400 4.36 -22.30 -23.62
C PRO A 400 2.84 -22.16 -23.69
N ARG A 401 2.23 -22.62 -24.80
CA ARG A 401 0.76 -22.62 -24.91
C ARG A 401 0.15 -23.47 -23.80
N ASN A 402 -0.81 -22.90 -23.08
CA ASN A 402 -1.50 -23.54 -21.96
C ASN A 402 -0.58 -23.97 -20.80
N ALA A 403 0.56 -23.30 -20.63
CA ALA A 403 1.41 -23.48 -19.47
C ALA A 403 0.64 -23.17 -18.18
N ASP A 404 0.74 -24.07 -17.20
CA ASP A 404 0.26 -23.79 -15.84
C ASP A 404 1.11 -22.69 -15.17
N ASN A 405 0.60 -22.11 -14.08
CA ASN A 405 1.28 -21.00 -13.39
C ASN A 405 2.71 -21.37 -12.95
N LYS A 406 2.91 -22.63 -12.55
CA LYS A 406 4.23 -23.13 -12.15
C LYS A 406 5.21 -23.03 -13.30
N THR A 407 4.83 -23.55 -14.46
CA THR A 407 5.63 -23.49 -15.68
C THR A 407 5.89 -22.04 -16.08
N GLN A 408 4.88 -21.18 -16.02
CA GLN A 408 5.02 -19.76 -16.34
C GLN A 408 6.04 -19.07 -15.42
N LEU A 409 5.97 -19.29 -14.11
CA LEU A 409 6.89 -18.67 -13.15
C LEU A 409 8.33 -19.20 -13.32
N LEU A 410 8.49 -20.48 -13.63
CA LEU A 410 9.78 -21.07 -13.98
C LEU A 410 10.37 -20.44 -15.26
N CYS A 411 9.55 -20.24 -16.30
CA CYS A 411 9.96 -19.56 -17.54
C CYS A 411 10.44 -18.13 -17.25
N LEU A 412 9.68 -17.35 -16.45
CA LEU A 412 10.08 -16.00 -16.06
C LEU A 412 11.40 -15.99 -15.28
N THR A 413 11.53 -16.89 -14.31
CA THR A 413 12.75 -17.00 -13.48
C THR A 413 13.96 -17.36 -14.35
N THR A 414 13.81 -18.32 -15.25
CA THR A 414 14.88 -18.74 -16.18
C THR A 414 15.27 -17.60 -17.12
N LEU A 415 14.30 -16.86 -17.65
CA LEU A 415 14.55 -15.71 -18.52
C LEU A 415 15.36 -14.62 -17.80
N ILE A 416 15.02 -14.27 -16.56
CA ILE A 416 15.79 -13.29 -15.77
C ILE A 416 17.21 -13.78 -15.53
N ILE A 417 17.38 -15.05 -15.12
CA ILE A 417 18.71 -15.62 -14.86
C ILE A 417 19.55 -15.56 -16.14
N GLY A 418 18.97 -15.90 -17.30
CA GLY A 418 19.63 -15.80 -18.60
C GLY A 418 20.05 -14.38 -18.95
N ILE A 419 19.18 -13.39 -18.75
CA ILE A 419 19.49 -11.96 -18.98
C ILE A 419 20.62 -11.50 -18.06
N VAL A 420 20.56 -11.81 -16.77
CA VAL A 420 21.59 -11.46 -15.78
C VAL A 420 22.92 -12.11 -16.14
N TYR A 421 22.92 -13.40 -16.46
CA TYR A 421 24.13 -14.12 -16.86
C TYR A 421 24.74 -13.54 -18.14
N TYR A 422 23.93 -13.22 -19.14
CA TYR A 422 24.39 -12.61 -20.39
C TYR A 422 25.01 -11.22 -20.17
N HIS A 423 24.47 -10.41 -19.26
CA HIS A 423 24.99 -9.08 -18.97
C HIS A 423 26.20 -9.06 -18.01
N LEU A 424 26.33 -10.08 -17.16
CA LEU A 424 27.44 -10.19 -16.21
C LEU A 424 28.60 -11.05 -16.72
N SER A 425 28.39 -11.85 -17.77
CA SER A 425 29.47 -12.57 -18.42
C SER A 425 30.35 -11.56 -19.18
N PRO A 426 31.68 -11.54 -18.92
CA PRO A 426 32.59 -10.75 -19.74
C PRO A 426 32.47 -11.24 -21.19
N ALA A 427 32.31 -10.30 -22.13
CA ALA A 427 32.39 -10.63 -23.54
C ALA A 427 33.78 -11.24 -23.81
N GLU A 428 33.82 -12.52 -24.19
CA GLU A 428 35.02 -13.18 -24.70
C GLU A 428 35.45 -12.61 -26.05
#